data_AF-I1IWZ9-F1
#
_entry.id   AF-I1IWZ9-F1
#
_cell.length_a   1.000
_cell.length_b   1.000
_cell.length_c   1.000
_cell.angle_alpha   90.00
_cell.angle_beta   90.00
_cell.angle_gamma   90.00
#
_symmetry.space_group_name_H-M   'P 1'
#
loop_
_entity.id
_entity.type
_entity.pdbx_description
1 polymer ?
#
loop_
_entity_poly.entity_id
_entity_poly.type
_entity_poly.pdbx_seq_one_letter_code
_entity_poly.pdbx_strand_id
1 'polypeptide(L)'
;MDTGTQKFGGIKRISKYTEENGDEDLHRFVNMVNKEVFLSSKRPTDIQIWLDLVDDCNEYYEELCIYHISLMDDRAAASAFFSLVDALDELQKLAPTPYKKVIKNLAARESYSSWQLKINRRKGNKCLRRTMKYRYDKGYDDYKDDIEGLLLMLRNSRQHSGKWIEEHFVSVVCQHFPKLLADLQKAMFEIRYLPNLYLKHSMGFLKEKGVSPQNRSD
;
A
#
# COMPACT_ATOMS: atom_id res chain seq x y z
N MET A 1 40.25 38.38 14.19
CA MET A 1 39.45 37.14 14.16
C MET A 1 38.17 37.49 13.44
N ASP A 2 38.04 37.02 12.21
CA ASP A 2 36.95 37.37 11.31
C ASP A 2 35.74 36.48 11.65
N THR A 3 34.72 37.07 12.26
CA THR A 3 33.45 36.38 12.54
C THR A 3 32.65 36.37 11.25
N GLY A 4 32.91 35.37 10.41
CA GLY A 4 32.20 35.14 9.15
C GLY A 4 30.71 34.94 9.41
N THR A 5 29.92 35.98 9.19
CA THR A 5 28.47 35.94 9.17
C THR A 5 28.04 35.07 8.00
N GLN A 6 27.69 33.81 8.26
CA GLN A 6 27.05 32.94 7.29
C GLN A 6 25.69 33.56 6.94
N LYS A 7 25.63 34.26 5.80
CA LYS A 7 24.36 34.69 5.21
C LYS A 7 23.62 33.44 4.76
N PHE A 8 22.61 33.04 5.51
CA PHE A 8 21.55 32.19 4.98
C PHE A 8 20.93 32.94 3.80
N GLY A 9 21.10 32.42 2.59
CA GLY A 9 20.55 32.98 1.37
C GLY A 9 19.05 33.20 1.55
N GLY A 10 18.58 34.39 1.19
CA GLY A 10 17.18 34.78 1.35
C GLY A 10 16.24 33.75 0.74
N ILE A 11 15.14 33.48 1.45
CA ILE A 11 14.02 32.69 0.93
C ILE A 11 13.64 33.31 -0.42
N LYS A 12 13.93 32.58 -1.51
CA LYS A 12 13.49 33.00 -2.84
C LYS A 12 11.98 33.16 -2.79
N ARG A 13 11.50 34.26 -3.37
CA ARG A 13 10.08 34.58 -3.51
C ARG A 13 9.34 33.30 -3.93
N ILE A 14 8.39 32.83 -3.12
CA ILE A 14 7.56 31.68 -3.46
C ILE A 14 6.83 32.04 -4.75
N SER A 15 7.20 31.38 -5.85
CA SER A 15 6.54 31.55 -7.14
C SER A 15 5.09 31.09 -7.03
N LYS A 16 4.21 31.69 -7.85
CA LYS A 16 2.84 31.20 -7.95
C LYS A 16 2.90 29.75 -8.47
N TYR A 17 2.23 28.83 -7.78
CA TYR A 17 2.18 27.43 -8.17
C TYR A 17 1.65 27.29 -9.60
N THR A 18 2.32 26.45 -10.39
CA THR A 18 1.86 25.89 -11.66
C THR A 18 2.07 24.39 -11.59
N GLU A 19 1.28 23.58 -12.30
CA GLU A 19 1.43 22.11 -12.32
C GLU A 19 2.87 21.69 -12.64
N GLU A 20 3.46 22.28 -13.69
CA GLU A 20 4.86 22.01 -14.08
C GLU A 20 5.88 22.34 -12.99
N ASN A 21 5.70 23.44 -12.24
CA ASN A 21 6.58 23.78 -11.12
C ASN A 21 6.34 22.85 -9.91
N GLY A 22 5.12 22.36 -9.73
CA GLY A 22 4.75 21.39 -8.71
C GLY A 22 5.47 20.06 -8.91
N ASP A 23 5.46 19.53 -10.13
CA ASP A 23 6.16 18.29 -10.48
C ASP A 23 7.68 18.41 -10.26
N GLU A 24 8.28 19.55 -10.65
CA GLU A 24 9.69 19.81 -10.37
C GLU A 24 9.99 19.86 -8.86
N ASP A 25 9.11 20.46 -8.06
CA ASP A 25 9.28 20.53 -6.61
C ASP A 25 9.16 19.15 -5.95
N LEU A 26 8.25 18.28 -6.42
CA LEU A 26 8.13 16.90 -5.97
C LEU A 26 9.38 16.07 -6.30
N HIS A 27 9.89 16.17 -7.53
CA HIS A 27 11.15 15.51 -7.91
C HIS A 27 12.34 16.03 -7.09
N ARG A 28 12.41 17.33 -6.81
CA ARG A 28 13.44 17.92 -5.95
C ARG A 28 13.32 17.44 -4.50
N PHE A 29 12.09 17.32 -3.99
CA PHE A 29 11.82 16.77 -2.68
C PHE A 29 12.30 15.31 -2.58
N VAL A 30 11.92 14.45 -3.53
CA VAL A 30 12.37 13.05 -3.57
C VAL A 30 13.89 12.98 -3.64
N ASN A 31 14.52 13.80 -4.49
CA ASN A 31 15.97 13.87 -4.59
C ASN A 31 16.65 14.32 -3.29
N MET A 32 16.11 15.31 -2.59
CA MET A 32 16.63 15.77 -1.30
C MET A 32 16.52 14.66 -0.26
N VAL A 33 15.36 14.01 -0.14
CA VAL A 33 15.19 12.86 0.78
C VAL A 33 16.18 11.75 0.44
N ASN A 34 16.36 11.48 -0.86
CA ASN A 34 17.29 10.46 -1.34
C ASN A 34 18.75 10.76 -1.00
N LYS A 35 19.16 12.03 -1.13
CA LYS A 35 20.57 12.44 -1.05
C LYS A 35 20.98 12.97 0.30
N GLU A 36 20.05 13.35 1.18
CA GLU A 36 20.37 14.06 2.42
C GLU A 36 19.87 13.33 3.68
N VAL A 37 18.68 12.72 3.63
CA VAL A 37 18.08 12.08 4.83
C VAL A 37 18.66 10.70 5.09
N PHE A 38 18.89 9.90 4.05
CA PHE A 38 19.35 8.51 4.18
C PHE A 38 20.85 8.31 3.84
N LEU A 39 21.65 9.38 3.86
CA LEU A 39 23.08 9.40 3.47
C LEU A 39 23.93 8.25 4.02
N SER A 40 23.67 7.82 5.25
CA SER A 40 24.51 6.86 5.98
C SER A 40 23.76 5.60 6.42
N SER A 41 22.55 5.35 5.90
CA SER A 41 21.71 4.23 6.35
C SER A 41 20.97 3.57 5.21
N LYS A 42 20.79 2.24 5.30
CA LYS A 42 19.90 1.53 4.38
C LYS A 42 18.48 2.04 4.57
N ARG A 43 17.89 2.54 3.49
CA ARG A 43 16.53 3.06 3.48
C ARG A 43 15.50 1.95 3.78
N PRO A 44 14.50 2.22 4.62
CA PRO A 44 13.35 1.32 4.77
C PRO A 44 12.63 1.14 3.42
N THR A 45 12.25 -0.09 3.10
CA THR A 45 11.60 -0.42 1.82
C THR A 45 10.27 0.33 1.67
N ASP A 46 9.53 0.51 2.76
CA ASP A 46 8.26 1.24 2.80
C ASP A 46 8.40 2.70 2.36
N ILE A 47 9.45 3.38 2.84
CA ILE A 47 9.77 4.76 2.44
C ILE A 47 10.18 4.82 0.98
N GLN A 48 10.94 3.83 0.48
CA GLN A 48 11.29 3.78 -0.94
C GLN A 48 10.05 3.68 -1.82
N ILE A 49 9.12 2.76 -1.50
CA ILE A 49 7.91 2.55 -2.30
C ILE A 49 7.07 3.84 -2.34
N TRP A 50 6.93 4.51 -1.20
CA TRP A 50 6.20 5.77 -1.14
C TRP A 50 6.90 6.88 -1.92
N LEU A 51 8.22 7.03 -1.81
CA LEU A 51 8.98 8.03 -2.58
C LEU A 51 8.90 7.76 -4.08
N ASP A 52 8.95 6.50 -4.52
CA ASP A 52 8.77 6.14 -5.93
C ASP A 52 7.38 6.59 -6.44
N LEU A 53 6.34 6.48 -5.60
CA LEU A 53 5.00 6.97 -5.95
C LEU A 53 4.92 8.50 -6.01
N VAL A 54 5.62 9.20 -5.11
CA VAL A 54 5.70 10.67 -5.12
C VAL A 54 6.48 11.17 -6.34
N ASP A 55 7.56 10.46 -6.72
CA ASP A 55 8.40 10.79 -7.87
C ASP A 55 7.70 10.51 -9.21
N ASP A 56 6.72 9.60 -9.24
CA ASP A 56 5.87 9.34 -10.42
C ASP A 56 4.90 10.51 -10.75
N CYS A 57 5.05 11.69 -10.09
CA CYS A 57 4.44 13.01 -10.35
C CYS A 57 3.13 12.96 -11.16
N ASN A 58 2.02 12.68 -10.46
CA ASN A 58 0.69 12.76 -11.05
C ASN A 58 -0.34 13.11 -9.98
N GLU A 59 -1.11 14.18 -10.19
CA GLU A 59 -2.25 14.57 -9.32
C GLU A 59 -3.23 13.40 -9.10
N TYR A 60 -3.33 12.49 -10.06
CA TYR A 60 -4.11 11.26 -9.94
C TYR A 60 -3.73 10.43 -8.71
N TYR A 61 -2.46 10.42 -8.29
CA TYR A 61 -1.98 9.64 -7.16
C TYR A 61 -1.95 10.40 -5.83
N GLU A 62 -2.38 11.65 -5.76
CA GLU A 62 -2.31 12.45 -4.53
C GLU A 62 -3.01 11.75 -3.35
N GLU A 63 -4.23 11.24 -3.56
CA GLU A 63 -4.97 10.49 -2.54
C GLU A 63 -4.21 9.20 -2.13
N LEU A 64 -3.59 8.51 -3.08
CA LEU A 64 -2.80 7.31 -2.80
C LEU A 64 -1.52 7.64 -2.01
N CYS A 65 -0.87 8.77 -2.29
CA CYS A 65 0.29 9.26 -1.56
C CYS A 65 -0.04 9.63 -0.11
N ILE A 66 -1.19 10.28 0.12
CA ILE A 66 -1.66 10.69 1.46
C ILE A 66 -2.01 9.47 2.31
N TYR A 67 -2.68 8.47 1.72
CA TYR A 67 -3.16 7.28 2.42
C TYR A 67 -2.37 6.03 2.06
N HIS A 68 -1.07 6.16 1.84
CA HIS A 68 -0.24 5.03 1.41
C HIS A 68 -0.10 3.98 2.51
N ILE A 69 -0.44 2.72 2.19
CA ILE A 69 -0.54 1.63 3.17
C ILE A 69 0.77 1.33 3.91
N SER A 70 1.91 1.55 3.25
CA SER A 70 3.25 1.36 3.85
C SER A 70 3.60 2.41 4.91
N LEU A 71 2.84 3.50 5.03
CA LEU A 71 3.05 4.54 6.04
C LEU A 71 2.05 4.48 7.20
N MET A 72 1.08 3.57 7.13
CA MET A 72 0.11 3.33 8.21
C MET A 72 0.75 2.52 9.34
N ASP A 73 0.19 2.61 10.55
CA ASP A 73 0.54 1.65 11.61
C ASP A 73 0.12 0.22 11.22
N ASP A 74 0.79 -0.78 11.80
CA ASP A 74 0.62 -2.19 11.42
C ASP A 74 -0.85 -2.66 11.47
N ARG A 75 -1.66 -2.16 12.41
CA ARG A 75 -3.08 -2.55 12.52
C ARG A 75 -3.91 -1.91 11.43
N ALA A 76 -3.73 -0.61 11.19
CA ALA A 76 -4.43 0.10 10.11
C ALA A 76 -4.04 -0.48 8.73
N ALA A 77 -2.76 -0.76 8.50
CA ALA A 77 -2.27 -1.40 7.28
C ALA A 77 -2.84 -2.81 7.09
N ALA A 78 -2.87 -3.64 8.14
CA ALA A 78 -3.50 -4.96 8.07
C ALA A 78 -4.99 -4.87 7.74
N SER A 79 -5.72 -3.98 8.42
CA SER A 79 -7.15 -3.74 8.15
C SER A 79 -7.38 -3.28 6.72
N ALA A 80 -6.60 -2.32 6.22
CA ALA A 80 -6.69 -1.82 4.85
C ALA A 80 -6.42 -2.93 3.83
N PHE A 81 -5.37 -3.74 4.05
CA PHE A 81 -5.07 -4.89 3.20
C PHE A 81 -6.23 -5.88 3.14
N PHE A 82 -6.80 -6.26 4.28
CA PHE A 82 -7.93 -7.20 4.29
C PHE A 82 -9.17 -6.64 3.59
N SER A 83 -9.48 -5.36 3.79
CA SER A 83 -10.56 -4.69 3.05
C SER A 83 -10.31 -4.70 1.55
N LEU A 84 -9.07 -4.49 1.10
CA LEU A 84 -8.70 -4.57 -0.32
C LEU A 84 -8.86 -5.99 -0.89
N VAL A 85 -8.51 -7.03 -0.12
CA VAL A 85 -8.67 -8.41 -0.57
C VAL A 85 -10.15 -8.81 -0.59
N ASP A 86 -10.94 -8.48 0.43
CA ASP A 86 -12.38 -8.75 0.46
C ASP A 86 -13.09 -8.01 -0.70
N ALA A 87 -12.69 -6.77 -1.00
CA ALA A 87 -13.14 -6.02 -2.17
C ALA A 87 -12.77 -6.66 -3.51
N LEU A 88 -11.54 -7.20 -3.62
CA LEU A 88 -11.10 -7.90 -4.82
C LEU A 88 -11.92 -9.19 -5.06
N ASP A 89 -12.26 -9.92 -3.99
CA ASP A 89 -13.15 -11.10 -4.05
C ASP A 89 -14.56 -10.70 -4.54
N GLU A 90 -15.08 -9.53 -4.15
CA GLU A 90 -16.36 -9.01 -4.65
C GLU A 90 -16.26 -8.58 -6.13
N LEU A 91 -15.18 -7.90 -6.51
CA LEU A 91 -14.89 -7.53 -7.90
C LEU A 91 -14.86 -8.73 -8.83
N GLN A 92 -14.33 -9.88 -8.38
CA GLN A 92 -14.32 -11.10 -9.18
C GLN A 92 -15.73 -11.49 -9.67
N LYS A 93 -16.76 -11.25 -8.84
CA LYS A 93 -18.15 -11.60 -9.12
C LYS A 93 -18.87 -10.51 -9.90
N LEU A 94 -18.65 -9.25 -9.52
CA LEU A 94 -19.42 -8.11 -10.02
C LEU A 94 -18.82 -7.47 -11.29
N ALA A 95 -17.49 -7.49 -11.41
CA ALA A 95 -16.77 -6.86 -12.51
C ALA A 95 -15.51 -7.67 -12.89
N PRO A 96 -15.67 -8.79 -13.65
CA PRO A 96 -14.57 -9.69 -13.97
C PRO A 96 -13.43 -9.05 -14.77
N THR A 97 -13.71 -8.03 -15.58
CA THR A 97 -12.69 -7.34 -16.38
C THR A 97 -11.74 -6.50 -15.50
N PRO A 98 -12.23 -5.58 -14.64
CA PRO A 98 -11.39 -4.94 -13.62
C PRO A 98 -10.63 -5.91 -12.73
N TYR A 99 -11.27 -6.99 -12.25
CA TYR A 99 -10.60 -8.04 -11.48
C TYR A 99 -9.38 -8.62 -12.21
N LYS A 100 -9.57 -9.05 -13.47
CA LYS A 100 -8.48 -9.60 -14.30
C LYS A 100 -7.35 -8.60 -14.51
N LYS A 101 -7.65 -7.30 -14.60
CA LYS A 101 -6.63 -6.25 -14.71
C LYS A 101 -5.75 -6.18 -13.45
N VAL A 102 -6.36 -6.19 -12.27
CA VAL A 102 -5.64 -6.21 -10.98
C VAL A 102 -4.75 -7.46 -10.88
N ILE A 103 -5.31 -8.64 -11.12
CA ILE A 103 -4.57 -9.91 -11.07
C ILE A 103 -3.41 -9.91 -12.09
N LYS A 104 -3.63 -9.45 -13.31
CA LYS A 104 -2.58 -9.35 -14.34
C LYS A 104 -1.45 -8.40 -13.92
N ASN A 105 -1.78 -7.23 -13.37
CA ASN A 105 -0.80 -6.25 -12.90
C ASN A 105 0.07 -6.83 -11.77
N LEU A 106 -0.53 -7.56 -10.84
CA LEU A 106 0.21 -8.20 -9.75
C LEU A 106 1.02 -9.41 -10.24
N ALA A 107 0.45 -10.25 -11.11
CA ALA A 107 1.10 -11.44 -11.65
C ALA A 107 2.34 -11.12 -12.52
N ALA A 108 2.41 -9.91 -13.09
CA ALA A 108 3.60 -9.43 -13.82
C ALA A 108 4.84 -9.30 -12.92
N ARG A 109 4.68 -9.35 -11.59
CA ARG A 109 5.78 -9.24 -10.63
C ARG A 109 6.29 -10.65 -10.29
N GLU A 110 7.49 -10.97 -10.74
CA GLU A 110 8.19 -12.24 -10.44
C GLU A 110 8.33 -12.50 -8.93
N SER A 111 8.24 -11.46 -8.10
CA SER A 111 8.22 -11.61 -6.64
C SER A 111 7.02 -12.41 -6.11
N TYR A 112 5.96 -12.58 -6.88
CA TYR A 112 4.73 -13.27 -6.45
C TYR A 112 4.54 -14.63 -7.11
N SER A 113 5.30 -14.95 -8.16
CA SER A 113 5.36 -16.31 -8.69
C SER A 113 6.14 -17.23 -7.75
N SER A 114 5.76 -18.51 -7.73
CA SER A 114 6.41 -19.54 -6.92
C SER A 114 6.55 -19.16 -5.44
N TRP A 115 5.55 -18.46 -4.91
CA TRP A 115 5.58 -17.91 -3.57
C TRP A 115 5.62 -19.00 -2.50
N GLN A 116 5.07 -20.19 -2.79
CA GLN A 116 5.09 -21.32 -1.86
C GLN A 116 6.51 -21.73 -1.51
N LEU A 117 7.45 -21.69 -2.46
CA LEU A 117 8.86 -21.98 -2.21
C LEU A 117 9.48 -20.99 -1.21
N LYS A 118 9.04 -19.74 -1.20
CA LYS A 118 9.56 -18.71 -0.27
C LYS A 118 9.10 -19.00 1.16
N ILE A 119 7.86 -19.44 1.33
CA ILE A 119 7.26 -19.73 2.63
C ILE A 119 7.68 -21.10 3.17
N ASN A 120 7.83 -22.11 2.32
CA ASN A 120 8.13 -23.49 2.72
C ASN A 120 9.62 -23.76 3.04
N ARG A 121 10.51 -22.79 2.80
CA ARG A 121 11.93 -22.90 3.21
C ARG A 121 12.05 -23.13 4.72
N ARG A 122 13.13 -23.80 5.16
CA ARG A 122 13.42 -24.03 6.60
C ARG A 122 13.44 -22.73 7.43
N LYS A 123 13.80 -21.60 6.80
CA LYS A 123 13.77 -20.23 7.38
C LYS A 123 12.49 -19.44 7.05
N GLY A 124 11.49 -20.07 6.46
CA GLY A 124 10.25 -19.41 6.04
C GLY A 124 9.33 -19.09 7.21
N ASN A 125 8.38 -18.18 6.96
CA ASN A 125 7.50 -17.64 7.97
C ASN A 125 6.60 -18.72 8.63
N LYS A 126 6.81 -18.96 9.94
CA LYS A 126 6.07 -19.99 10.71
C LYS A 126 4.56 -19.74 10.75
N CYS A 127 4.11 -18.49 10.78
CA CYS A 127 2.68 -18.15 10.79
C CYS A 127 2.02 -18.58 9.48
N LEU A 128 2.60 -18.19 8.34
CA LEU A 128 2.07 -18.55 7.02
C LEU A 128 2.11 -20.07 6.79
N ARG A 129 3.16 -20.76 7.27
CA ARG A 129 3.23 -22.23 7.23
C ARG A 129 2.14 -22.91 8.05
N ARG A 130 1.74 -22.35 9.19
CA ARG A 130 0.63 -22.90 10.00
C ARG A 130 -0.71 -22.78 9.27
N THR A 131 -0.93 -21.70 8.54
CA THR A 131 -2.13 -21.54 7.70
C THR A 131 -2.20 -22.59 6.60
N MET A 132 -1.08 -22.85 5.91
CA MET A 132 -1.01 -23.93 4.91
C MET A 132 -1.23 -25.31 5.54
N LYS A 133 -0.58 -25.58 6.68
CA LYS A 133 -0.76 -26.85 7.41
C LYS A 133 -2.22 -27.07 7.85
N TYR A 134 -2.89 -26.04 8.37
CA TYR A 134 -4.29 -26.14 8.77
C TYR A 134 -5.18 -26.60 7.59
N ARG A 135 -4.94 -26.06 6.39
CA ARG A 135 -5.68 -26.42 5.20
C ARG A 135 -5.45 -27.89 4.79
N TYR A 136 -4.18 -28.33 4.83
CA TYR A 136 -3.79 -29.73 4.62
C TYR A 136 -4.45 -30.67 5.64
N ASP A 137 -4.38 -30.34 6.93
CA ASP A 137 -4.95 -31.15 8.03
C ASP A 137 -6.49 -31.27 7.91
N LYS A 138 -7.15 -30.35 7.20
CA LYS A 138 -8.59 -30.37 6.91
C LYS A 138 -8.95 -31.10 5.61
N GLY A 139 -7.97 -31.58 4.85
CA GLY A 139 -8.18 -32.26 3.57
C GLY A 139 -8.68 -31.34 2.47
N TYR A 140 -8.43 -30.04 2.56
CA TYR A 140 -8.73 -29.08 1.50
C TYR A 140 -7.62 -29.07 0.45
N ASP A 141 -7.97 -28.81 -0.82
CA ASP A 141 -6.99 -28.62 -1.90
C ASP A 141 -5.99 -27.52 -1.56
N ASP A 142 -4.72 -27.71 -1.91
CA ASP A 142 -3.67 -26.71 -1.69
C ASP A 142 -3.99 -25.37 -2.37
N TYR A 143 -3.42 -24.29 -1.83
CA TYR A 143 -3.45 -23.00 -2.50
C TYR A 143 -2.74 -23.11 -3.86
N LYS A 144 -3.22 -22.38 -4.87
CA LYS A 144 -2.48 -22.24 -6.13
C LYS A 144 -1.19 -21.47 -5.90
N ASP A 145 -0.13 -21.80 -6.62
CA ASP A 145 1.17 -21.11 -6.51
C ASP A 145 1.24 -19.86 -7.41
N ASP A 146 0.18 -19.05 -7.35
CA ASP A 146 0.00 -17.79 -8.09
C ASP A 146 -0.47 -16.67 -7.14
N ILE A 147 -0.65 -15.45 -7.68
CA ILE A 147 -1.08 -14.30 -6.87
C ILE A 147 -2.45 -14.51 -6.22
N GLU A 148 -3.38 -15.17 -6.91
CA GLU A 148 -4.73 -15.44 -6.37
C GLU A 148 -4.63 -16.36 -5.15
N GLY A 149 -3.85 -17.44 -5.25
CA GLY A 149 -3.57 -18.35 -4.15
C GLY A 149 -2.81 -17.69 -2.99
N LEU A 150 -1.87 -16.77 -3.29
CA LEU A 150 -1.16 -16.00 -2.26
C LEU A 150 -2.12 -15.11 -1.48
N LEU A 151 -2.94 -14.30 -2.17
CA LEU A 151 -3.89 -13.39 -1.54
C LEU A 151 -4.93 -14.17 -0.71
N LEU A 152 -5.44 -15.29 -1.23
CA LEU A 152 -6.36 -16.15 -0.50
C LEU A 152 -5.70 -16.78 0.75
N MET A 153 -4.45 -17.21 0.66
CA MET A 153 -3.70 -17.74 1.80
C MET A 153 -3.48 -16.68 2.88
N LEU A 154 -3.08 -15.47 2.48
CA LEU A 154 -2.90 -14.34 3.39
C LEU A 154 -4.21 -13.92 4.06
N ARG A 155 -5.31 -13.86 3.30
CA ARG A 155 -6.65 -13.63 3.85
C ARG A 155 -7.01 -14.68 4.90
N ASN A 156 -6.81 -15.96 4.61
CA ASN A 156 -7.15 -17.04 5.55
C ASN A 156 -6.21 -17.08 6.77
N SER A 157 -5.02 -16.49 6.67
CA SER A 157 -4.11 -16.42 7.81
C SER A 157 -4.71 -15.66 9.00
N ARG A 158 -5.61 -14.68 8.75
CA ARG A 158 -6.35 -13.94 9.79
C ARG A 158 -7.31 -14.83 10.61
N GLN A 159 -7.83 -15.91 10.01
CA GLN A 159 -8.88 -16.75 10.61
C GLN A 159 -8.33 -17.94 11.41
N HIS A 160 -7.12 -18.41 11.11
CA HIS A 160 -6.60 -19.66 11.67
C HIS A 160 -5.48 -19.41 12.68
N SER A 161 -4.27 -19.10 12.19
CA SER A 161 -3.07 -19.01 13.01
C SER A 161 -2.72 -17.57 13.41
N GLY A 162 -3.30 -16.58 12.72
CA GLY A 162 -2.95 -15.16 12.83
C GLY A 162 -3.94 -14.27 13.57
N LYS A 163 -5.07 -14.79 14.09
CA LYS A 163 -6.04 -13.97 14.85
C LYS A 163 -5.40 -13.23 16.04
N TRP A 164 -4.36 -13.82 16.64
CA TRP A 164 -3.62 -13.26 17.76
C TRP A 164 -2.33 -12.52 17.34
N ILE A 165 -2.05 -12.46 16.05
CA ILE A 165 -0.81 -11.93 15.45
C ILE A 165 -1.16 -10.86 14.40
N GLU A 166 -2.41 -10.39 14.37
CA GLU A 166 -2.88 -9.39 13.41
C GLU A 166 -2.06 -8.10 13.50
N GLU A 167 -1.66 -7.71 14.70
CA GLU A 167 -0.75 -6.59 14.96
C GLU A 167 0.69 -6.79 14.43
N HIS A 168 1.04 -8.00 13.99
CA HIS A 168 2.30 -8.32 13.33
C HIS A 168 2.09 -8.84 11.91
N PHE A 169 0.87 -8.76 11.37
CA PHE A 169 0.54 -9.27 10.04
C PHE A 169 1.43 -8.61 8.97
N VAL A 170 1.56 -7.28 9.01
CA VAL A 170 2.39 -6.51 8.08
C VAL A 170 3.83 -7.01 8.12
N SER A 171 4.41 -7.08 9.32
CA SER A 171 5.76 -7.61 9.55
C SER A 171 5.93 -9.05 9.03
N VAL A 172 4.93 -9.91 9.21
CA VAL A 172 4.91 -11.30 8.72
C VAL A 172 4.93 -11.37 7.19
N VAL A 173 4.12 -10.56 6.52
CA VAL A 173 4.05 -10.53 5.05
C VAL A 173 5.32 -9.92 4.45
N CYS A 174 5.78 -8.79 5.00
CA CYS A 174 6.91 -8.04 4.47
C CYS A 174 8.25 -8.79 4.54
N GLN A 175 8.38 -9.82 5.39
CA GLN A 175 9.56 -10.70 5.40
C GLN A 175 9.85 -11.38 4.05
N HIS A 176 8.81 -11.66 3.26
CA HIS A 176 8.96 -12.34 1.97
C HIS A 176 8.36 -11.54 0.80
N PHE A 177 7.41 -10.65 1.10
CA PHE A 177 6.67 -9.88 0.10
C PHE A 177 6.57 -8.39 0.50
N PRO A 178 7.71 -7.68 0.62
CA PRO A 178 7.76 -6.32 1.19
C PRO A 178 7.00 -5.27 0.38
N LYS A 179 6.64 -5.54 -0.88
CA LYS A 179 5.90 -4.61 -1.75
C LYS A 179 4.42 -4.97 -1.90
N LEU A 180 3.97 -6.11 -1.37
CA LEU A 180 2.66 -6.69 -1.73
C LEU A 180 1.48 -5.82 -1.32
N LEU A 181 1.52 -5.25 -0.11
CA LEU A 181 0.45 -4.39 0.39
C LEU A 181 0.28 -3.16 -0.49
N ALA A 182 1.39 -2.45 -0.76
CA ALA A 182 1.40 -1.26 -1.61
C ALA A 182 1.05 -1.57 -3.07
N ASP A 183 1.52 -2.69 -3.60
CA ASP A 183 1.22 -3.11 -4.98
C ASP A 183 -0.26 -3.43 -5.16
N LEU A 184 -0.89 -4.12 -4.19
CA LEU A 184 -2.32 -4.38 -4.21
C LEU A 184 -3.11 -3.08 -4.09
N GLN A 185 -2.70 -2.18 -3.18
CA GLN A 185 -3.32 -0.86 -3.04
C GLN A 185 -3.26 -0.08 -4.36
N LYS A 186 -2.07 0.08 -4.96
CA LYS A 186 -1.91 0.79 -6.24
C LYS A 186 -2.74 0.14 -7.36
N ALA A 187 -2.72 -1.18 -7.48
CA ALA A 187 -3.50 -1.88 -8.51
C ALA A 187 -5.02 -1.68 -8.34
N MET A 188 -5.53 -1.69 -7.11
CA MET A 188 -6.93 -1.40 -6.80
C MET A 188 -7.28 0.09 -7.01
N PHE A 189 -6.30 0.98 -6.87
CA PHE A 189 -6.45 2.43 -7.10
C PHE A 189 -6.63 2.71 -8.59
N GLU A 190 -5.78 2.14 -9.43
CA GLU A 190 -5.77 2.33 -10.89
C GLU A 190 -7.05 1.84 -11.59
N ILE A 191 -7.81 0.95 -10.96
CA ILE A 191 -9.14 0.53 -11.44
C ILE A 191 -10.28 1.37 -10.86
N ARG A 192 -9.96 2.48 -10.18
CA ARG A 192 -10.88 3.41 -9.50
C ARG A 192 -11.75 2.77 -8.43
N TYR A 193 -11.25 1.72 -7.77
CA TYR A 193 -12.00 1.03 -6.73
C TYR A 193 -11.70 1.54 -5.31
N LEU A 194 -10.51 2.10 -5.09
CA LEU A 194 -10.14 2.70 -3.79
C LEU A 194 -10.96 3.93 -3.38
N PRO A 195 -11.32 4.87 -4.27
CA PRO A 195 -12.22 5.97 -3.91
C PRO A 195 -13.59 5.48 -3.41
N ASN A 196 -14.02 4.29 -3.82
CA ASN A 196 -15.28 3.67 -3.41
C ASN A 196 -15.18 2.88 -2.10
N LEU A 197 -13.96 2.54 -1.65
CA LEU A 197 -13.73 1.75 -0.43
C LEU A 197 -13.66 2.58 0.85
N TYR A 198 -14.07 3.86 0.80
CA TYR A 198 -14.12 4.72 1.97
C TYR A 198 -12.81 4.72 2.80
N LEU A 199 -11.75 5.32 2.24
CA LEU A 199 -10.72 5.96 3.08
C LEU A 199 -11.33 7.02 4.03
N LYS A 200 -12.59 7.42 3.81
CA LYS A 200 -13.40 8.22 4.75
C LYS A 200 -13.97 7.47 5.95
N HIS A 201 -14.12 6.14 5.94
CA HIS A 201 -14.69 5.42 7.09
C HIS A 201 -13.68 5.14 8.21
N SER A 202 -12.38 5.16 7.90
CA SER A 202 -11.31 5.34 8.89
C SER A 202 -11.21 6.80 9.39
N MET A 203 -11.95 7.74 8.78
CA MET A 203 -12.01 9.17 9.14
C MET A 203 -13.29 9.53 9.88
N GLY A 204 -13.47 8.98 11.07
CA GLY A 204 -14.45 9.44 12.06
C GLY A 204 -14.20 10.84 12.63
N PHE A 205 -13.36 11.66 12.00
CA PHE A 205 -13.17 13.08 12.28
C PHE A 205 -12.89 13.77 10.95
N LEU A 206 -13.53 14.92 10.71
CA LEU A 206 -13.51 15.73 9.46
C LEU A 206 -14.64 15.44 8.44
N LYS A 207 -15.88 15.37 8.92
CA LYS A 207 -17.02 15.94 8.17
C LYS A 207 -17.96 16.69 9.10
N GLU A 208 -17.52 17.84 9.58
CA GLU A 208 -18.41 18.96 9.84
C GLU A 208 -17.85 20.19 9.13
N LYS A 209 -18.28 20.37 7.88
CA LYS A 209 -18.46 21.69 7.29
C LYS A 209 -19.37 21.58 6.06
N GLY A 210 -20.66 21.75 6.37
CA GLY A 210 -21.65 22.50 5.60
C GLY A 210 -21.80 22.19 4.12
N VAL A 211 -22.83 21.41 3.79
CA VAL A 211 -23.87 21.79 2.83
C VAL A 211 -25.18 21.13 3.26
N SER A 212 -26.14 21.93 3.74
CA SER A 212 -27.53 21.50 3.92
C SER A 212 -28.20 21.35 2.55
N PRO A 213 -29.00 20.30 2.29
CA PRO A 213 -29.81 20.22 1.10
C PRO A 213 -31.05 21.10 1.27
N GLN A 214 -31.05 22.29 0.67
CA GLN A 214 -32.28 23.05 0.46
C GLN A 214 -32.96 22.57 -0.83
N ASN A 215 -34.19 22.06 -0.62
CA ASN A 215 -35.38 22.17 -1.46
C ASN A 215 -35.33 21.61 -2.90
N ARG A 216 -35.97 20.44 -3.06
CA ARG A 216 -36.72 20.12 -4.27
C ARG A 216 -38.16 20.59 -4.09
N SER A 217 -38.53 21.60 -4.87
CA SER A 217 -39.90 21.88 -5.29
C SER A 217 -39.80 22.29 -6.76
N ASP A 218 -40.26 21.40 -7.63
CA ASP A 218 -41.27 21.65 -8.69
C ASP A 218 -41.37 20.39 -9.57
#